data_AF-A0A059DAH4-F1
#
_entry.id   AF-A0A059DAH4-F1
#
_cell.length_a   1.000
_cell.length_b   1.000
_cell.length_c   1.000
_cell.angle_alpha   90.00
_cell.angle_beta   90.00
_cell.angle_gamma   90.00
#
_symmetry.space_group_name_H-M   'P 1'
#
loop_
_entity.id
_entity.type
_entity.pdbx_description
1 polymer ?
#
loop_
_entity_poly.entity_id
_entity_poly.type
_entity_poly.pdbx_seq_one_letter_code
_entity_poly.pdbx_strand_id
1 'polypeptide(L)' 'MGSSICMNESCGTPCPEWTTGWPLRSGGLARLCLQCG' A
#
# COMPACT_ATOMS: atom_id res chain seq x y z
N MET A 1 14.25 9.65 4.03
CA MET A 1 12.77 9.66 3.96
C MET A 1 12.34 8.28 3.51
N GLY A 2 11.66 7.51 4.37
CA GLY A 2 11.35 6.11 4.08
C GLY A 2 10.38 5.99 2.91
N SER A 3 10.83 5.36 1.82
CA SER A 3 9.98 5.00 0.68
C SER A 3 8.91 4.02 1.17
N SER A 4 7.66 4.49 1.27
CA SER A 4 6.52 3.59 1.47
C SER A 4 6.40 2.69 0.24
N ILE A 5 6.21 1.40 0.44
CA ILE A 5 6.02 0.41 -0.63
C ILE A 5 4.57 -0.09 -0.62
N CYS A 6 4.09 -0.58 -1.77
CA CYS A 6 2.80 -1.24 -1.87
C CYS A 6 2.74 -2.42 -0.89
N MET A 7 1.69 -2.47 -0.07
CA MET A 7 1.45 -3.60 0.83
C MET A 7 0.91 -4.84 0.10
N ASN A 8 0.69 -4.78 -1.22
CA ASN A 8 0.40 -5.95 -2.02
C ASN A 8 1.71 -6.74 -2.23
N GLU A 9 1.73 -7.99 -1.78
CA GLU A 9 2.89 -8.90 -1.83
C GLU A 9 3.39 -9.14 -3.26
N SER A 10 2.51 -9.10 -4.26
CA SER A 10 2.89 -9.26 -5.67
C SER A 10 3.45 -7.98 -6.29
N CYS A 11 3.24 -6.83 -5.65
CA CYS A 11 3.70 -5.54 -6.15
C CYS A 11 4.97 -5.10 -5.41
N GLY A 12 4.88 -4.85 -4.10
CA GLY A 12 6.04 -4.49 -3.27
C GLY A 12 6.85 -3.26 -3.72
N THR A 13 6.38 -2.48 -4.69
CA THR A 13 7.12 -1.35 -5.26
C THR A 13 6.72 -0.01 -4.62
N PRO A 14 7.63 0.98 -4.61
CA PRO A 14 7.28 2.35 -4.25
C PRO A 14 6.46 2.98 -5.37
N CYS A 15 5.28 3.50 -5.03
CA CYS A 15 4.37 4.13 -5.98
C CYS A 15 4.27 5.64 -5.75
N PRO A 16 4.16 6.45 -6.83
CA PRO A 16 3.96 7.89 -6.71
C PRO A 16 2.56 8.22 -6.18
N GLU A 17 1.58 7.38 -6.53
CA GLU A 17 0.17 7.56 -6.17
C GLU A 17 -0.34 6.36 -5.36
N TRP A 18 -1.15 6.65 -4.35
CA TRP A 18 -1.58 5.71 -3.32
C TRP A 18 -3.10 5.65 -3.21
N THR A 19 -3.59 4.46 -2.93
CA THR A 19 -4.97 4.18 -2.53
C THR A 19 -4.96 3.33 -1.25
N THR A 20 -6.12 3.15 -0.66
CA THR A 20 -6.33 2.37 0.57
C THR A 20 -7.07 1.08 0.27
N GLY A 21 -6.51 -0.04 0.71
CA GLY A 21 -7.10 -1.38 0.58
C GLY A 21 -7.74 -1.87 1.88
N TRP A 22 -7.54 -3.16 2.18
CA TRP A 22 -8.13 -3.85 3.32
C TRP A 22 -7.67 -3.29 4.68
N PRO A 23 -8.47 -3.44 5.75
CA PRO A 23 -8.08 -3.04 7.09
C PRO A 23 -6.93 -3.91 7.63
N LEU A 24 -5.96 -3.26 8.26
CA LEU A 24 -4.85 -3.88 8.96
C LEU A 24 -5.27 -4.25 10.39
N ARG A 25 -4.69 -5.34 10.91
CA ARG A 25 -4.89 -5.76 12.31
C ARG A 25 -4.47 -4.71 13.33
N SER A 26 -3.58 -3.79 12.96
CA SER A 26 -3.13 -2.67 13.79
C SER A 26 -4.11 -1.49 13.84
N GLY A 27 -5.23 -1.54 13.10
CA GLY A 27 -6.26 -0.49 13.13
C GLY A 27 -6.06 0.64 12.11
N GLY A 28 -5.48 0.33 10.94
CA GLY A 28 -5.38 1.25 9.79
C GLY A 28 -5.83 0.59 8.48
N LEU A 29 -5.67 1.26 7.34
CA LEU A 29 -5.92 0.67 6.02
C LEU A 29 -4.59 0.31 5.35
N ALA A 30 -4.58 -0.79 4.61
CA ALA A 30 -3.44 -1.20 3.80
C ALA A 30 -3.18 -0.14 2.74
N ARG A 31 -1.91 0.24 2.57
CA ARG A 31 -1.52 1.26 1.61
C ARG A 31 -1.10 0.58 0.32
N LEU A 32 -1.87 0.81 -0.74
CA LEU A 32 -1.71 0.15 -2.03
C LEU A 32 -1.42 1.19 -3.11
N CYS A 33 -0.74 0.78 -4.18
CA CYS A 33 -0.67 1.59 -5.40
C CYS A 33 -2.05 1.68 -6.05
N LEU A 34 -2.31 2.73 -6.83
CA LEU A 34 -3.53 2.85 -7.64
C LEU A 34 -3.79 1.64 -8.55
N GLN A 35 -2.74 0.94 -8.98
CA GLN A 35 -2.86 -0.26 -9.81
C GLN A 35 -3.24 -1.52 -9.00
N CYS A 36 -3.10 -1.49 -7.67
CA CYS A 36 -3.25 -2.65 -6.79
C CYS A 36 -4.44 -2.57 -5.84
N GLY A 37 -4.89 -1.38 -5.46
CA GLY A 37 -6.12 -1.21 -4.67
C GLY A 37 -7.31 -1.01 -5.57
#